data_AF-A0A224YB31-F1
#
_entry.id   AF-A0A224YB31-F1
#
_cell.length_a   1.000
_cell.length_b   1.000
_cell.length_c   1.000
_cell.angle_alpha   90.00
_cell.angle_beta   90.00
_cell.angle_gamma   90.00
#
_symmetry.space_group_name_H-M   'P 1'
#
loop_
_entity.id
_entity.type
_entity.pdbx_description
1 polymer ?
#
loop_
_entity_poly.entity_id
_entity_poly.type
_entity_poly.pdbx_seq_one_letter_code
_entity_poly.pdbx_strand_id
1 'polypeptide(L)'
;MTSIYVYVLSVWPVLIAEGSLAESALLTVGENVTVHAYVLYDSSFATQSNGGERSSSTMRQSPVTLIENLFAMVEEYFRNESVMIRIKVENETRNDSIGVPYFHFGKSLDSNKTLQNLRKYAAEKNRSCDAVFYFVTNRSLIEATIGGDVIEENIYEKSTFHTFCTNKSSAGVVHYGGLGYDDEYYISSVMATAYIFGLSRFSSFTTREREKLNETFQHCPKIFDTSEEVQNEDFQDREREQKENKEKKKKIHEEDGANEVLNKDDEKKTKEEEDKKKKEEEEIDKVLSKIKNIPMG
;
A
#
# COMPACT_ATOMS: atom_id res chain seq x y z
N MET A 1 -35.80 -68.81 49.36
CA MET A 1 -35.58 -68.29 47.98
C MET A 1 -34.59 -67.15 48.09
N THR A 2 -33.30 -67.41 47.88
CA THR A 2 -32.22 -66.42 47.93
C THR A 2 -31.61 -66.35 46.54
N SER A 3 -31.78 -65.20 45.89
CA SER A 3 -31.37 -64.97 44.49
C SER A 3 -29.97 -64.37 44.46
N ILE A 4 -29.04 -65.06 43.81
CA ILE A 4 -27.65 -64.64 43.65
C ILE A 4 -27.54 -63.83 42.36
N TYR A 5 -27.14 -62.56 42.45
CA TYR A 5 -26.83 -61.71 41.30
C TYR A 5 -25.34 -61.82 40.97
N VAL A 6 -25.03 -62.25 39.75
CA VAL A 6 -23.66 -62.30 39.21
C VAL A 6 -23.46 -61.04 38.37
N TYR A 7 -22.58 -60.14 38.82
CA TYR A 7 -22.18 -58.95 38.07
C TYR A 7 -21.05 -59.33 37.10
N VAL A 8 -21.34 -59.24 35.80
CA VAL A 8 -20.33 -59.39 34.74
C VAL A 8 -19.71 -58.03 34.49
N LEU A 9 -18.48 -57.83 34.98
CA LEU A 9 -17.69 -56.63 34.72
C LEU A 9 -17.18 -56.66 33.27
N SER A 10 -17.83 -55.93 32.38
CA SER A 10 -17.34 -55.69 31.02
C SER A 10 -16.13 -54.76 31.09
N VAL A 11 -14.94 -55.32 30.90
CA VAL A 11 -13.69 -54.56 30.74
C VAL A 11 -13.71 -53.89 29.37
N TRP A 12 -13.95 -52.58 29.34
CA TRP A 12 -13.83 -51.80 28.11
C TRP A 12 -12.34 -51.58 27.81
N PRO A 13 -11.85 -51.89 26.59
CA PRO A 13 -10.48 -51.58 26.23
C PRO A 13 -10.29 -50.06 26.21
N VAL A 14 -9.36 -49.59 27.04
CA VAL A 14 -8.84 -48.22 26.98
C VAL A 14 -8.02 -48.13 25.69
N LEU A 15 -8.64 -47.58 24.64
CA LEU A 15 -7.93 -47.13 23.45
C LEU A 15 -7.09 -45.92 23.85
N ILE A 16 -5.81 -46.17 24.13
CA ILE A 16 -4.80 -45.12 24.23
C ILE A 16 -4.56 -44.65 22.79
N ALA A 17 -5.20 -43.56 22.39
CA ALA A 17 -4.80 -42.82 21.21
C ALA A 17 -3.43 -42.22 21.53
N GLU A 18 -2.37 -42.81 20.98
CA GLU A 18 -1.06 -42.16 20.87
C GLU A 18 -1.25 -40.90 20.03
N GLY A 19 -1.53 -39.79 20.71
CA GLY A 19 -1.46 -38.47 20.13
C GLY A 19 -0.01 -38.22 19.77
N SER A 20 0.35 -38.45 18.51
CA SER A 20 1.49 -37.76 17.94
C SER A 20 1.17 -36.27 18.09
N LEU A 21 1.90 -35.61 18.97
CA LEU A 21 2.12 -34.18 18.89
C LEU A 21 2.93 -33.96 17.61
N ALA A 22 2.27 -34.15 16.46
CA ALA A 22 2.64 -33.46 15.26
C ALA A 22 2.48 -31.99 15.62
N GLU A 23 3.61 -31.41 16.03
CA GLU A 23 3.89 -29.98 15.94
C GLU A 23 3.26 -29.53 14.63
N SER A 24 2.06 -28.94 14.73
CA SER A 24 1.25 -28.65 13.57
C SER A 24 2.00 -27.54 12.86
N ALA A 25 2.80 -27.90 11.85
CA ALA A 25 3.32 -26.97 10.89
C ALA A 25 2.12 -26.12 10.48
N LEU A 26 2.12 -24.84 10.89
CA LEU A 26 1.02 -23.94 10.63
C LEU A 26 0.82 -23.96 9.12
N LEU A 27 -0.33 -24.47 8.69
CA LEU A 27 -0.65 -24.60 7.26
C LEU A 27 -0.58 -23.21 6.64
N THR A 28 0.46 -22.96 5.86
CA THR A 28 0.58 -21.73 5.07
C THR A 28 -0.45 -21.78 3.95
N VAL A 29 -1.15 -20.67 3.73
CA VAL A 29 -2.18 -20.56 2.69
C VAL A 29 -1.97 -19.28 1.88
N GLY A 30 -2.36 -19.28 0.62
CA GLY A 30 -2.30 -18.09 -0.23
C GLY A 30 -0.97 -17.83 -0.92
N GLU A 31 -0.03 -18.78 -0.89
CA GLU A 31 1.19 -18.69 -1.69
C GLU A 31 0.85 -18.46 -3.17
N ASN A 32 1.52 -17.49 -3.79
CA ASN A 32 1.31 -17.04 -5.18
C ASN A 32 -0.05 -16.39 -5.47
N VAL A 33 -0.79 -15.99 -4.44
CA VAL A 33 -2.01 -15.18 -4.59
C VAL A 33 -1.65 -13.70 -4.54
N THR A 34 -2.01 -12.96 -5.59
CA THR A 34 -1.88 -11.50 -5.59
C THR A 34 -3.25 -10.84 -5.54
N VAL A 35 -3.42 -9.89 -4.64
CA VAL A 35 -4.58 -9.01 -4.54
C VAL A 35 -4.27 -7.74 -5.33
N HIS A 36 -5.03 -7.50 -6.39
CA HIS A 36 -4.92 -6.26 -7.16
C HIS A 36 -5.83 -5.18 -6.54
N ALA A 37 -5.25 -4.34 -5.69
CA ALA A 37 -5.98 -3.33 -4.93
C ALA A 37 -6.18 -2.05 -5.77
N TYR A 38 -7.44 -1.69 -6.01
CA TYR A 38 -7.84 -0.43 -6.63
C TYR A 38 -8.42 0.47 -5.55
N VAL A 39 -7.72 1.55 -5.22
CA VAL A 39 -8.01 2.34 -4.02
C VAL A 39 -8.63 3.67 -4.41
N LEU A 40 -9.89 3.87 -4.04
CA LEU A 40 -10.54 5.17 -4.10
C LEU A 40 -10.46 5.83 -2.74
N TYR A 41 -10.37 7.16 -2.72
CA TYR A 41 -10.40 7.91 -1.47
C TYR A 41 -11.14 9.23 -1.64
N ASP A 42 -11.66 9.80 -0.56
CA ASP A 42 -12.33 11.11 -0.61
C ASP A 42 -11.43 12.25 -0.10
N SER A 43 -11.94 13.47 -0.13
CA SER A 43 -11.25 14.66 0.32
C SER A 43 -10.88 14.62 1.80
N SER A 44 -11.61 13.86 2.62
CA SER A 44 -11.35 13.79 4.06
C SER A 44 -10.04 13.05 4.36
N PHE A 45 -9.70 12.03 3.56
CA PHE A 45 -8.43 11.33 3.62
C PHE A 45 -7.25 12.27 3.32
N ALA A 46 -7.39 13.11 2.27
CA ALA A 46 -6.36 14.07 1.85
C ALA A 46 -6.17 15.26 2.81
N THR A 47 -7.11 15.54 3.71
CA THR A 47 -6.96 16.65 4.67
C THR A 47 -6.02 16.31 5.83
N GLN A 48 -5.89 15.03 6.22
CA GLN A 48 -5.01 14.63 7.31
C GLN A 48 -3.53 14.64 6.89
N SER A 49 -3.22 14.39 5.62
CA SER A 49 -1.87 14.58 5.07
C SER A 49 -1.40 16.04 5.10
N ASN A 50 -2.32 16.99 5.33
CA ASN A 50 -2.04 18.43 5.27
C ASN A 50 -1.97 19.14 6.63
N GLY A 51 -2.01 18.41 7.75
CA GLY A 51 -1.62 18.92 9.07
C GLY A 51 -2.78 19.37 9.94
N GLY A 52 -3.01 18.60 11.02
CA GLY A 52 -3.51 19.15 12.27
C GLY A 52 -2.34 19.78 13.03
N GLU A 53 -2.53 20.99 13.51
CA GLU A 53 -1.55 21.94 14.10
C GLU A 53 -0.79 21.46 15.36
N ARG A 54 -0.75 20.16 15.67
CA ARG A 54 -0.18 19.64 16.91
C ARG A 54 0.55 18.30 16.70
N SER A 55 1.65 18.32 15.97
CA SER A 55 2.85 17.53 16.33
C SER A 55 3.95 17.68 15.29
N SER A 56 5.10 18.18 15.75
CA SER A 56 6.43 17.65 15.43
C SER A 56 6.66 17.12 14.01
N SER A 57 7.14 18.00 13.11
CA SER A 57 8.13 17.76 12.03
C SER A 57 8.08 16.45 11.21
N THR A 58 6.98 15.72 11.21
CA THR A 58 6.80 14.51 10.41
C THR A 58 6.37 14.97 9.03
N MET A 59 7.26 14.71 8.08
CA MET A 59 7.15 15.03 6.67
C MET A 59 5.75 14.69 6.15
N ARG A 60 5.01 15.67 5.62
CA ARG A 60 3.68 15.47 5.02
C ARG A 60 3.78 14.38 3.96
N GLN A 61 3.20 13.21 4.22
CA GLN A 61 3.20 12.10 3.27
C GLN A 61 2.14 12.33 2.19
N SER A 62 2.45 11.97 0.96
CA SER A 62 1.46 12.01 -0.12
C SER A 62 0.36 10.95 0.13
N PRO A 63 -0.89 11.14 -0.34
CA PRO A 63 -1.93 10.12 -0.25
C PRO A 63 -1.51 8.77 -0.83
N VAL A 64 -0.71 8.78 -1.91
CA VAL A 64 -0.14 7.58 -2.53
C VAL A 64 0.69 6.80 -1.52
N THR A 65 1.68 7.46 -0.91
CA THR A 65 2.56 6.85 0.10
C THR A 65 1.79 6.33 1.31
N LEU A 66 0.74 7.04 1.75
CA LEU A 66 -0.11 6.59 2.86
C LEU A 66 -0.88 5.31 2.49
N ILE A 67 -1.41 5.23 1.27
CA ILE A 67 -2.13 4.06 0.77
C ILE A 67 -1.19 2.87 0.59
N GLU A 68 0.00 3.07 0.03
CA GLU A 68 1.02 2.02 -0.10
C GLU A 68 1.42 1.48 1.27
N ASN A 69 1.71 2.35 2.23
CA ASN A 69 2.03 1.96 3.60
C ASN A 69 0.87 1.21 4.27
N LEU A 70 -0.37 1.69 4.10
CA LEU A 70 -1.57 1.05 4.62
C LEU A 70 -1.67 -0.40 4.14
N PHE A 71 -1.53 -0.66 2.84
CA PHE A 71 -1.67 -2.01 2.30
C PHE A 71 -0.43 -2.89 2.53
N ALA A 72 0.76 -2.31 2.70
CA ALA A 72 1.94 -3.04 3.17
C ALA A 72 1.72 -3.59 4.59
N MET A 73 1.12 -2.79 5.49
CA MET A 73 0.75 -3.24 6.84
C MET A 73 -0.34 -4.33 6.82
N VAL A 74 -1.31 -4.22 5.91
CA VAL A 74 -2.33 -5.28 5.72
C VAL A 74 -1.68 -6.58 5.26
N GLU A 75 -0.79 -6.53 4.28
CA GLU A 75 -0.03 -7.70 3.82
C GLU A 75 0.77 -8.34 4.95
N GLU A 76 1.52 -7.52 5.72
CA GLU A 76 2.28 -7.98 6.88
C GLU A 76 1.39 -8.64 7.94
N TYR A 77 0.21 -8.08 8.21
CA TYR A 77 -0.73 -8.67 9.14
C TYR A 77 -1.14 -10.09 8.72
N PHE A 78 -1.56 -10.28 7.47
CA PHE A 78 -1.93 -11.59 6.96
C PHE A 78 -0.76 -12.57 6.96
N ARG A 79 0.44 -12.09 6.63
CA ARG A 79 1.67 -12.90 6.69
C ARG A 79 1.92 -13.42 8.11
N ASN A 80 1.75 -12.58 9.14
CA ASN A 80 1.90 -12.98 10.53
C ASN A 80 0.86 -14.04 10.96
N GLU A 81 -0.31 -14.05 10.32
CA GLU A 81 -1.35 -15.08 10.48
C GLU A 81 -1.17 -16.32 9.58
N SER A 82 0.03 -16.49 8.98
CA SER A 82 0.37 -17.57 8.03
C SER A 82 -0.43 -17.56 6.72
N VAL A 83 -0.89 -16.38 6.29
CA VAL A 83 -1.57 -16.15 5.02
C VAL A 83 -0.64 -15.38 4.08
N MET A 84 -0.01 -16.07 3.14
CA MET A 84 1.11 -15.62 2.30
C MET A 84 0.66 -14.95 1.00
N ILE A 85 -0.23 -13.97 1.09
CA ILE A 85 -0.69 -13.19 -0.07
C ILE A 85 0.27 -12.04 -0.39
N ARG A 86 0.20 -11.53 -1.62
CA ARG A 86 0.82 -10.27 -2.03
C ARG A 86 -0.27 -9.24 -2.32
N ILE A 87 -0.12 -7.99 -1.88
CA ILE A 87 -1.06 -6.91 -2.21
C ILE A 87 -0.34 -5.91 -3.12
N LYS A 88 -0.88 -5.72 -4.32
CA LYS A 88 -0.38 -4.74 -5.28
C LYS A 88 -1.41 -3.63 -5.46
N VAL A 89 -1.04 -2.41 -5.06
CA VAL A 89 -1.85 -1.22 -5.34
C VAL A 89 -1.68 -0.88 -6.83
N GLU A 90 -2.74 -1.09 -7.62
CA GLU A 90 -2.70 -0.89 -9.08
C GLU A 90 -3.02 0.55 -9.48
N ASN A 91 -3.89 1.21 -8.71
CA ASN A 91 -4.29 2.59 -8.95
C ASN A 91 -4.93 3.18 -7.71
N GLU A 92 -4.58 4.42 -7.41
CA GLU A 92 -5.17 5.26 -6.39
C GLU A 92 -5.86 6.48 -7.01
N THR A 93 -7.12 6.73 -6.68
CA THR A 93 -7.89 7.81 -7.31
C THR A 93 -8.79 8.50 -6.31
N ARG A 94 -8.66 9.83 -6.22
CA ARG A 94 -9.60 10.64 -5.45
C ARG A 94 -10.97 10.60 -6.11
N ASN A 95 -12.01 10.21 -5.37
CA ASN A 95 -13.38 10.18 -5.84
C ASN A 95 -14.38 10.44 -4.70
N ASP A 96 -14.79 11.71 -4.59
CA ASP A 96 -15.76 12.19 -3.59
C ASP A 96 -17.20 11.70 -3.85
N SER A 97 -17.48 11.11 -5.03
CA SER A 97 -18.83 10.66 -5.40
C SER A 97 -19.20 9.26 -4.90
N ILE A 98 -18.22 8.47 -4.42
CA ILE A 98 -18.48 7.12 -3.90
C ILE A 98 -19.21 7.19 -2.55
N GLY A 99 -18.75 8.08 -1.66
CA GLY A 99 -19.30 8.26 -0.33
C GLY A 99 -20.72 8.82 -0.34
N VAL A 100 -21.67 8.08 0.23
CA VAL A 100 -23.06 8.54 0.38
C VAL A 100 -23.23 9.15 1.76
N PRO A 101 -23.53 10.47 1.88
CA PRO A 101 -23.72 11.11 3.18
C PRO A 101 -24.86 10.45 3.98
N TYR A 102 -24.65 10.30 5.27
CA TYR A 102 -25.70 9.84 6.17
C TYR A 102 -26.63 11.00 6.52
N PHE A 103 -27.95 10.83 6.32
CA PHE A 103 -28.93 11.93 6.31
C PHE A 103 -28.93 12.77 7.60
N HIS A 104 -28.78 12.14 8.76
CA HIS A 104 -28.78 12.82 10.07
C HIS A 104 -27.43 13.46 10.43
N PHE A 105 -26.33 12.99 9.83
CA PHE A 105 -24.98 13.45 10.11
C PHE A 105 -24.25 13.74 8.80
N GLY A 106 -24.40 14.95 8.25
CA GLY A 106 -23.83 15.32 6.96
C GLY A 106 -22.30 15.14 6.82
N LYS A 107 -21.58 14.94 7.93
CA LYS A 107 -20.14 14.62 7.98
C LYS A 107 -19.83 13.12 7.97
N SER A 108 -20.79 12.25 8.31
CA SER A 108 -20.63 10.80 8.29
C SER A 108 -21.16 10.21 6.98
N LEU A 109 -20.84 8.95 6.73
CA LEU A 109 -21.27 8.21 5.54
C LEU A 109 -22.23 7.09 5.92
N ASP A 110 -23.24 6.85 5.09
CA ASP A 110 -24.07 5.66 5.14
C ASP A 110 -23.25 4.49 4.61
N SER A 111 -22.83 3.58 5.50
CA SER A 111 -21.90 2.51 5.18
C SER A 111 -22.46 1.57 4.11
N ASN A 112 -23.74 1.21 4.23
CA ASN A 112 -24.43 0.32 3.32
C ASN A 112 -24.61 0.93 1.93
N LYS A 113 -25.10 2.17 1.85
CA LYS A 113 -25.26 2.85 0.55
C LYS A 113 -23.92 3.14 -0.11
N THR A 114 -22.90 3.49 0.68
CA THR A 114 -21.53 3.71 0.17
C THR A 114 -20.94 2.43 -0.40
N LEU A 115 -21.07 1.28 0.29
CA LEU A 115 -20.62 -0.01 -0.24
C LEU A 115 -21.39 -0.39 -1.51
N GLN A 116 -22.70 -0.16 -1.56
CA GLN A 116 -23.48 -0.41 -2.78
C GLN A 116 -23.00 0.44 -3.96
N ASN A 117 -22.67 1.71 -3.73
CA ASN A 117 -22.14 2.58 -4.77
C ASN A 117 -20.75 2.13 -5.25
N LEU A 118 -19.87 1.76 -4.32
CA LEU A 118 -18.56 1.18 -4.63
C LEU A 118 -18.66 -0.12 -5.44
N ARG A 119 -19.61 -1.00 -5.10
CA ARG A 119 -19.85 -2.25 -5.85
C ARG A 119 -20.30 -1.99 -7.28
N LYS A 120 -21.16 -1.00 -7.51
CA LYS A 120 -21.57 -0.59 -8.87
C LYS A 120 -20.36 -0.09 -9.67
N TYR A 121 -19.58 0.81 -9.06
CA TYR A 121 -18.34 1.29 -9.67
C TYR A 121 -17.38 0.14 -10.02
N ALA A 122 -17.18 -0.81 -9.11
CA ALA A 122 -16.31 -1.97 -9.32
C ALA A 122 -16.79 -2.86 -10.48
N ALA A 123 -18.11 -3.10 -10.57
CA ALA A 123 -18.71 -3.90 -11.64
C ALA A 123 -18.52 -3.26 -13.02
N GLU A 124 -18.58 -1.93 -13.10
CA GLU A 124 -18.38 -1.18 -14.35
C GLU A 124 -16.93 -1.23 -14.88
N LYS A 125 -15.94 -1.50 -14.01
CA LYS A 125 -14.52 -1.55 -14.41
C LYS A 125 -14.09 -2.86 -15.04
N ASN A 126 -14.91 -3.91 -14.98
CA ASN A 126 -14.65 -5.22 -15.58
C ASN A 126 -13.21 -5.72 -15.36
N ARG A 127 -12.75 -5.73 -14.10
CA ARG A 127 -11.43 -6.20 -13.71
C ARG A 127 -11.42 -7.72 -13.48
N SER A 128 -10.22 -8.29 -13.36
CA SER A 128 -10.01 -9.70 -13.00
C SER A 128 -10.63 -10.05 -11.64
N CYS A 129 -10.86 -11.34 -11.38
CA CYS A 129 -11.55 -11.80 -10.17
C CYS A 129 -10.71 -11.65 -8.87
N ASP A 130 -9.41 -11.42 -9.00
CA ASP A 130 -8.46 -11.07 -7.94
C ASP A 130 -8.34 -9.55 -7.70
N ALA A 131 -9.15 -8.74 -8.40
CA ALA A 131 -9.24 -7.31 -8.16
C ALA A 131 -10.18 -7.00 -6.98
N VAL A 132 -9.71 -6.12 -6.08
CA VAL A 132 -10.48 -5.63 -4.94
C VAL A 132 -10.52 -4.11 -4.95
N PHE A 133 -11.73 -3.56 -4.86
CA PHE A 133 -11.94 -2.11 -4.80
C PHE A 133 -12.10 -1.65 -3.36
N TYR A 134 -11.24 -0.73 -2.93
CA TYR A 134 -11.33 -0.12 -1.61
C TYR A 134 -11.79 1.33 -1.74
N PHE A 135 -12.62 1.78 -0.79
CA PHE A 135 -12.92 3.20 -0.59
C PHE A 135 -12.46 3.61 0.80
N VAL A 136 -11.41 4.42 0.86
CA VAL A 136 -10.75 4.87 2.09
C VAL A 136 -11.18 6.28 2.44
N THR A 137 -11.62 6.51 3.67
CA THR A 137 -12.17 7.79 4.13
C THR A 137 -11.88 8.04 5.60
N ASN A 138 -11.74 9.30 6.01
CA ASN A 138 -11.66 9.71 7.42
C ASN A 138 -13.04 10.05 8.00
N ARG A 139 -14.11 9.93 7.22
CA ARG A 139 -15.47 10.13 7.69
C ARG A 139 -15.92 8.89 8.47
N SER A 140 -16.65 9.10 9.56
CA SER A 140 -17.30 8.01 10.29
C SER A 140 -18.27 7.25 9.38
N LEU A 141 -18.31 5.93 9.50
CA LEU A 141 -19.23 5.08 8.76
C LEU A 141 -20.38 4.70 9.70
N ILE A 142 -21.61 5.05 9.33
CA ILE A 142 -22.79 4.78 10.15
C ILE A 142 -23.60 3.64 9.52
N GLU A 143 -23.95 2.67 10.34
CA GLU A 143 -24.92 1.63 10.03
C GLU A 143 -26.13 1.73 10.97
N ALA A 144 -27.33 1.72 10.38
CA ALA A 144 -28.56 1.64 11.14
C ALA A 144 -28.86 0.19 11.51
N THR A 145 -29.10 -0.09 12.79
CA THR A 145 -29.51 -1.43 13.22
C THR A 145 -30.91 -1.79 12.72
N ILE A 146 -31.10 -3.05 12.32
CA ILE A 146 -32.41 -3.60 11.92
C ILE A 146 -33.10 -4.12 13.20
N GLY A 147 -33.47 -3.22 14.09
CA GLY A 147 -34.13 -3.54 15.37
C GLY A 147 -35.08 -2.41 15.78
N GLY A 148 -36.09 -2.71 16.60
CA GLY A 148 -37.24 -1.82 16.88
C GLY A 148 -36.88 -0.38 17.25
N ASP A 149 -35.73 -0.15 17.89
CA ASP A 149 -35.10 1.16 18.01
C ASP A 149 -33.94 1.25 17.02
N VAL A 150 -34.00 2.19 16.07
CA VAL A 150 -32.90 2.46 15.14
C VAL A 150 -31.75 3.07 15.94
N ILE A 151 -30.77 2.24 16.28
CA ILE A 151 -29.52 2.68 16.90
C ILE A 151 -28.50 2.86 15.78
N GLU A 152 -27.91 4.04 15.75
CA GLU A 152 -26.91 4.41 14.76
C GLU A 152 -25.54 4.00 15.31
N GLU A 153 -24.96 2.96 14.70
CA GLU A 153 -23.66 2.43 15.11
C GLU A 153 -22.56 2.98 14.21
N ASN A 154 -21.49 3.47 14.83
CA ASN A 154 -20.27 3.84 14.12
C ASN A 154 -19.43 2.59 13.93
N ILE A 155 -19.25 2.19 12.68
CA ILE A 155 -18.42 1.05 12.28
C ILE A 155 -17.15 1.54 11.58
N TYR A 156 -16.14 0.69 11.49
CA TYR A 156 -14.84 1.06 10.93
C TYR A 156 -14.67 0.57 9.49
N GLU A 157 -15.50 -0.37 9.08
CA GLU A 157 -15.40 -1.05 7.82
C GLU A 157 -16.76 -1.60 7.37
N LYS A 158 -16.95 -1.68 6.05
CA LYS A 158 -18.06 -2.43 5.47
C LYS A 158 -17.61 -3.02 4.15
N SER A 159 -17.72 -4.33 3.98
CA SER A 159 -17.24 -4.98 2.76
C SER A 159 -18.20 -6.06 2.25
N THR A 160 -17.93 -6.51 1.03
CA THR A 160 -18.53 -7.72 0.49
C THR A 160 -17.97 -8.94 1.23
N PHE A 161 -18.79 -9.97 1.37
CA PHE A 161 -18.40 -11.21 2.03
C PHE A 161 -18.16 -12.32 1.01
N HIS A 162 -17.01 -12.98 1.09
CA HIS A 162 -16.65 -14.13 0.24
C HIS A 162 -16.85 -13.85 -1.25
N THR A 163 -16.19 -12.79 -1.74
CA THR A 163 -16.26 -12.38 -3.15
C THR A 163 -14.93 -12.45 -3.87
N PHE A 164 -13.82 -12.61 -3.14
CA PHE A 164 -12.49 -12.68 -3.75
C PHE A 164 -12.33 -13.92 -4.64
N CYS A 165 -11.75 -13.74 -5.82
CA CYS A 165 -11.58 -14.80 -6.83
C CYS A 165 -12.91 -15.46 -7.26
N THR A 166 -14.01 -14.71 -7.21
CA THR A 166 -15.32 -15.12 -7.72
C THR A 166 -15.73 -14.26 -8.91
N ASN A 167 -16.91 -14.55 -9.49
CA ASN A 167 -17.52 -13.69 -10.52
C ASN A 167 -18.21 -12.43 -9.96
N LYS A 168 -18.15 -12.21 -8.64
CA LYS A 168 -18.72 -11.02 -7.98
C LYS A 168 -17.62 -10.00 -7.73
N SER A 169 -17.92 -8.72 -7.94
CA SER A 169 -16.99 -7.64 -7.60
C SER A 169 -16.70 -7.60 -6.11
N SER A 170 -15.42 -7.62 -5.75
CA SER A 170 -14.95 -7.46 -4.38
C SER A 170 -14.78 -6.00 -4.02
N ALA A 171 -15.39 -5.57 -2.91
CA ALA A 171 -15.42 -4.18 -2.50
C ALA A 171 -15.39 -4.00 -0.98
N GLY A 172 -14.65 -3.01 -0.49
CA GLY A 172 -14.56 -2.65 0.92
C GLY A 172 -14.53 -1.14 1.14
N VAL A 173 -15.37 -0.63 2.03
CA VAL A 173 -15.37 0.74 2.55
C VAL A 173 -14.63 0.71 3.87
N VAL A 174 -13.63 1.58 4.03
CA VAL A 174 -12.70 1.55 5.16
C VAL A 174 -12.56 2.94 5.76
N HIS A 175 -12.77 3.04 7.07
CA HIS A 175 -12.43 4.22 7.86
C HIS A 175 -10.93 4.22 8.19
N TYR A 176 -10.24 5.26 7.75
CA TYR A 176 -8.84 5.52 8.07
C TYR A 176 -8.74 6.33 9.36
N GLY A 177 -8.02 5.80 10.34
CA GLY A 177 -7.99 6.31 11.72
C GLY A 177 -8.18 5.23 12.79
N GLY A 178 -8.50 3.99 12.39
CA GLY A 178 -8.52 2.83 13.29
C GLY A 178 -9.54 2.92 14.43
N LEU A 179 -9.33 2.09 15.46
CA LEU A 179 -10.21 1.96 16.64
C LEU A 179 -9.96 3.03 17.72
N GLY A 180 -9.23 4.10 17.40
CA GLY A 180 -8.86 5.16 18.35
C GLY A 180 -7.43 5.06 18.92
N TYR A 181 -6.60 4.16 18.40
CA TYR A 181 -5.16 4.10 18.67
C TYR A 181 -4.36 4.52 17.43
N ASP A 182 -3.38 5.39 17.60
CA ASP A 182 -2.62 6.01 16.49
C ASP A 182 -1.82 5.00 15.65
N ASP A 183 -1.53 3.81 16.18
CA ASP A 183 -0.75 2.74 15.54
C ASP A 183 -1.59 1.66 14.85
N GLU A 184 -2.92 1.69 14.98
CA GLU A 184 -3.82 0.64 14.46
C GLU A 184 -4.66 1.10 13.25
N TYR A 185 -4.23 2.14 12.54
CA TYR A 185 -4.98 2.74 11.42
C TYR A 185 -5.28 1.76 10.26
N TYR A 186 -4.56 0.63 10.18
CA TYR A 186 -4.69 -0.39 9.13
C TYR A 186 -5.69 -1.51 9.47
N ILE A 187 -6.13 -1.63 10.72
CA ILE A 187 -6.97 -2.75 11.18
C ILE A 187 -8.32 -2.79 10.44
N SER A 188 -8.93 -1.65 10.17
CA SER A 188 -10.16 -1.55 9.38
C SER A 188 -10.00 -2.17 7.98
N SER A 189 -8.85 -1.97 7.33
CA SER A 189 -8.53 -2.59 6.03
C SER A 189 -8.32 -4.09 6.14
N VAL A 190 -7.67 -4.55 7.22
CA VAL A 190 -7.50 -5.98 7.52
C VAL A 190 -8.86 -6.66 7.68
N MET A 191 -9.75 -6.08 8.49
CA MET A 191 -11.12 -6.58 8.68
C MET A 191 -11.89 -6.66 7.37
N ALA A 192 -11.89 -5.58 6.58
CA ALA A 192 -12.55 -5.55 5.28
C ALA A 192 -12.02 -6.65 4.35
N THR A 193 -10.70 -6.82 4.29
CA THR A 193 -10.01 -7.83 3.46
C THR A 193 -10.35 -9.25 3.91
N ALA A 194 -10.36 -9.51 5.22
CA ALA A 194 -10.70 -10.81 5.77
C ALA A 194 -12.13 -11.23 5.40
N TYR A 195 -13.10 -10.31 5.52
CA TYR A 195 -14.48 -10.56 5.08
C TYR A 195 -14.58 -10.80 3.57
N ILE A 196 -13.84 -10.05 2.76
CA ILE A 196 -13.79 -10.24 1.30
C ILE A 196 -13.29 -11.64 0.94
N PHE A 197 -12.34 -12.18 1.69
CA PHE A 197 -11.88 -13.57 1.58
C PHE A 197 -12.86 -14.61 2.15
N GLY A 198 -13.93 -14.18 2.82
CA GLY A 198 -14.96 -15.06 3.38
C GLY A 198 -14.67 -15.55 4.80
N LEU A 199 -13.81 -14.85 5.54
CA LEU A 199 -13.56 -15.11 6.95
C LEU A 199 -14.58 -14.39 7.82
N SER A 200 -15.02 -15.03 8.90
CA SER A 200 -15.93 -14.42 9.88
C SER A 200 -15.22 -13.60 10.95
N ARG A 201 -13.89 -13.70 11.02
CA ARG A 201 -13.02 -12.96 11.93
C ARG A 201 -11.75 -12.59 11.18
N PHE A 202 -11.02 -11.59 11.68
CA PHE A 202 -9.81 -11.12 11.03
C PHE A 202 -8.52 -11.56 11.75
N SER A 203 -8.61 -12.17 12.94
CA SER A 203 -7.47 -12.62 13.75
C SER A 203 -7.62 -14.06 14.24
N SER A 204 -6.51 -14.72 14.59
CA SER A 204 -6.51 -16.05 15.21
C SER A 204 -7.26 -17.10 14.37
N PHE A 205 -6.84 -17.29 13.11
CA PHE A 205 -7.52 -18.19 12.19
C PHE A 205 -7.45 -19.65 12.63
N THR A 206 -8.61 -20.27 12.71
CA THR A 206 -8.74 -21.71 12.95
C THR A 206 -8.33 -22.51 11.71
N THR A 207 -8.02 -23.79 11.89
CA THR A 207 -7.73 -24.70 10.75
C THR A 207 -8.84 -24.68 9.70
N ARG A 208 -10.11 -24.66 10.13
CA ARG A 208 -11.28 -24.58 9.22
C ARG A 208 -11.31 -23.27 8.43
N GLU A 209 -10.87 -22.16 9.01
CA GLU A 209 -10.79 -20.87 8.30
C GLU A 209 -9.65 -20.88 7.29
N ARG A 210 -8.51 -21.51 7.61
CA ARG A 210 -7.41 -21.71 6.65
C ARG A 210 -7.82 -22.60 5.48
N GLU A 211 -8.57 -23.68 5.74
CA GLU A 211 -9.14 -24.52 4.68
C GLU A 211 -10.06 -23.72 3.74
N LYS A 212 -10.91 -22.86 4.30
CA LYS A 212 -11.77 -21.95 3.50
C LYS A 212 -10.97 -20.93 2.69
N LEU A 213 -9.89 -20.38 3.25
CA LEU A 213 -8.99 -19.50 2.50
C LEU A 213 -8.35 -20.27 1.34
N ASN A 214 -7.85 -21.47 1.58
CA ASN A 214 -7.26 -22.29 0.54
C ASN A 214 -8.27 -22.61 -0.58
N GLU A 215 -9.51 -22.96 -0.23
CA GLU A 215 -10.60 -23.14 -1.20
C GLU A 215 -10.87 -21.86 -2.00
N THR A 216 -10.93 -20.71 -1.34
CA THR A 216 -11.13 -19.41 -2.00
C THR A 216 -9.98 -19.11 -2.97
N PHE A 217 -8.74 -19.33 -2.53
CA PHE A 217 -7.53 -19.04 -3.28
C PHE A 217 -7.27 -19.98 -4.46
N GLN A 218 -7.79 -21.21 -4.42
CA GLN A 218 -7.74 -22.13 -5.57
C GLN A 218 -8.48 -21.61 -6.80
N HIS A 219 -9.41 -20.66 -6.63
CA HIS A 219 -10.14 -20.04 -7.72
C HIS A 219 -9.42 -18.81 -8.30
N CYS A 220 -8.32 -18.37 -7.69
CA CYS A 220 -7.57 -17.22 -8.16
C CYS A 220 -6.80 -17.53 -9.44
N PRO A 221 -6.60 -16.51 -10.31
CA PRO A 221 -5.68 -16.65 -11.43
C PRO A 221 -4.30 -17.03 -10.90
N LYS A 222 -3.75 -18.13 -11.41
CA LYS A 222 -2.37 -18.51 -11.07
C LYS A 222 -1.45 -17.57 -11.81
N ILE A 223 -0.62 -16.84 -11.08
CA ILE A 223 0.53 -16.16 -11.66
C ILE A 223 1.47 -17.27 -12.09
N PHE A 224 1.50 -17.56 -13.39
CA PHE A 224 2.64 -18.25 -13.95
C PHE A 224 3.76 -17.23 -13.90
N ASP A 225 4.64 -17.36 -12.92
CA ASP A 225 5.87 -16.60 -12.85
C ASP A 225 6.64 -16.88 -14.15
N THR A 226 6.46 -16.03 -15.16
CA THR A 226 7.38 -15.86 -16.29
C THR A 226 8.64 -15.14 -15.81
N SER A 227 9.08 -15.40 -14.58
CA SER A 227 10.20 -14.75 -13.91
C SER A 227 11.56 -15.24 -14.41
N GLU A 228 11.62 -16.29 -15.25
CA GLU A 228 12.85 -16.70 -15.94
C GLU A 228 13.06 -16.03 -17.32
N GLU A 229 12.04 -15.45 -17.95
CA GLU A 229 12.21 -14.74 -19.24
C GLU A 229 12.45 -13.24 -19.07
N VAL A 230 11.76 -12.57 -18.14
CA VAL A 230 11.86 -11.10 -18.00
C VAL A 230 13.17 -10.64 -17.32
N GLN A 231 13.74 -11.45 -16.42
CA GLN A 231 15.05 -11.12 -15.82
C GLN A 231 16.22 -11.32 -16.81
N ASN A 232 16.04 -12.15 -17.84
CA ASN A 232 17.05 -12.33 -18.89
C ASN A 232 17.06 -11.17 -19.89
N GLU A 233 15.91 -10.55 -20.20
CA GLU A 233 15.88 -9.42 -21.13
C GLU A 233 16.47 -8.15 -20.49
N ASP A 234 16.12 -7.82 -19.24
CA ASP A 234 16.64 -6.62 -18.56
C ASP A 234 18.15 -6.73 -18.21
N PHE A 235 18.66 -7.96 -18.02
CA PHE A 235 20.10 -8.20 -17.90
C PHE A 235 20.81 -8.09 -19.25
N GLN A 236 20.23 -8.62 -20.33
CA GLN A 236 20.81 -8.51 -21.67
C GLN A 236 20.84 -7.07 -22.21
N ASP A 237 19.82 -6.27 -21.91
CA ASP A 237 19.76 -4.88 -22.34
C ASP A 237 20.79 -4.01 -21.59
N ARG A 238 21.00 -4.24 -20.29
CA ARG A 238 22.09 -3.60 -19.55
C ARG A 238 23.47 -4.01 -20.06
N GLU A 239 23.67 -5.27 -20.48
CA GLU A 239 24.94 -5.68 -21.11
C GLU A 239 25.16 -5.03 -22.48
N ARG A 240 24.11 -4.85 -23.29
CA ARG A 240 24.20 -4.15 -24.58
C ARG A 240 24.53 -2.67 -24.38
N GLU A 241 23.87 -2.00 -23.44
CA GLU A 241 24.12 -0.58 -23.15
C GLU A 241 25.54 -0.36 -22.60
N GLN A 242 26.04 -1.26 -21.75
CA GLN A 242 27.44 -1.20 -21.29
C GLN A 242 28.46 -1.44 -22.41
N LYS A 243 28.18 -2.35 -23.36
CA LYS A 243 29.04 -2.58 -24.53
C LYS A 243 29.07 -1.36 -25.45
N GLU A 244 27.92 -0.76 -25.75
CA GLU A 244 27.85 0.46 -26.55
C GLU A 244 28.56 1.65 -25.90
N ASN A 245 28.38 1.84 -24.59
CA ASN A 245 29.05 2.91 -23.86
C ASN A 245 30.58 2.72 -23.82
N LYS A 246 31.05 1.47 -23.71
CA LYS A 246 32.48 1.14 -23.77
C LYS A 246 33.08 1.42 -25.15
N GLU A 247 32.33 1.13 -26.22
CA GLU A 247 32.77 1.39 -27.59
C GLU A 247 32.76 2.89 -27.95
N LYS A 248 31.73 3.63 -27.52
CA LYS A 248 31.70 5.10 -27.64
C LYS A 248 32.87 5.76 -26.91
N LYS A 249 33.18 5.32 -25.69
CA LYS A 249 34.31 5.86 -24.91
C LYS A 249 35.66 5.57 -25.56
N LYS A 250 35.81 4.45 -26.28
CA LYS A 250 37.02 4.14 -27.04
C LYS A 250 37.20 5.08 -28.23
N LYS A 251 36.13 5.44 -28.94
CA LYS A 251 36.18 6.39 -30.07
C LYS A 251 36.53 7.82 -29.62
N ILE A 252 35.96 8.27 -28.50
CA ILE A 252 36.27 9.60 -27.94
C ILE A 252 37.77 9.72 -27.59
N HIS A 253 38.37 8.67 -27.01
CA HIS A 253 39.80 8.68 -26.69
C HIS A 253 40.72 8.67 -27.92
N GLU A 254 40.29 8.13 -29.06
CA GLU A 254 41.04 8.22 -30.33
C GLU A 254 40.92 9.60 -30.98
N GLU A 255 39.80 10.30 -30.82
CA GLU A 255 39.60 11.66 -31.36
C GLU A 255 40.27 12.74 -30.50
N ASP A 256 40.28 12.61 -29.18
CA ASP A 256 40.93 13.57 -28.27
C ASP A 256 42.47 13.54 -28.42
N GLY A 257 43.05 12.40 -28.80
CA GLY A 257 44.47 12.29 -29.13
C GLY A 257 44.88 13.06 -30.41
N ALA A 258 43.93 13.49 -31.24
CA ALA A 258 44.19 14.28 -32.44
C ALA A 258 44.02 15.80 -32.24
N ASN A 259 43.32 16.23 -31.18
CA ASN A 259 43.00 17.65 -30.93
C ASN A 259 43.90 18.33 -29.89
N GLU A 260 44.77 17.61 -29.20
CA GLU A 260 45.71 18.18 -28.20
C GLU A 260 46.89 18.97 -28.81
N VAL A 261 46.84 19.32 -30.10
CA VAL A 261 47.86 20.14 -30.78
C VAL A 261 47.35 21.56 -31.10
N LEU A 262 46.05 21.87 -30.97
CA LEU A 262 45.48 23.14 -31.46
C LEU A 262 44.99 24.16 -30.43
N ASN A 263 44.88 23.83 -29.13
CA ASN A 263 44.31 24.77 -28.14
C ASN A 263 45.31 25.18 -27.03
N LYS A 264 46.41 25.83 -27.41
CA LYS A 264 47.29 26.53 -26.46
C LYS A 264 47.31 28.06 -26.61
N ASP A 265 46.60 28.61 -27.60
CA ASP A 265 46.64 30.05 -27.89
C ASP A 265 45.43 30.85 -27.34
N ASP A 266 44.30 30.19 -27.03
CA ASP A 266 43.08 30.89 -26.58
C ASP A 266 43.02 31.14 -25.06
N GLU A 267 43.76 30.38 -24.25
CA GLU A 267 43.74 30.53 -22.78
C GLU A 267 44.49 31.79 -22.30
N LYS A 268 45.27 32.44 -23.17
CA LYS A 268 46.03 33.65 -22.84
C LYS A 268 45.21 34.94 -22.98
N LYS A 269 44.17 34.96 -23.82
CA LYS A 269 43.32 36.15 -24.01
C LYS A 269 42.34 36.38 -22.85
N THR A 270 41.82 35.31 -22.24
CA THR A 270 40.78 35.43 -21.21
C THR A 270 41.31 35.98 -19.88
N LYS A 271 42.58 35.69 -19.53
CA LYS A 271 43.19 36.23 -18.30
C LYS A 271 43.51 37.72 -18.36
N GLU A 272 43.81 38.26 -19.54
CA GLU A 272 44.14 39.67 -19.70
C GLU A 272 42.89 40.57 -19.60
N GLU A 273 41.70 40.03 -19.92
CA GLU A 273 40.43 40.75 -19.83
C GLU A 273 39.86 40.77 -18.40
N GLU A 274 40.05 39.71 -17.62
CA GLU A 274 39.67 39.67 -16.19
C GLU A 274 40.51 40.62 -15.33
N ASP A 275 41.83 40.70 -15.57
CA ASP A 275 42.71 41.61 -14.84
C ASP A 275 42.41 43.10 -15.11
N LYS A 276 41.90 43.41 -16.32
CA LYS A 276 41.50 44.78 -16.69
C LYS A 276 40.21 45.20 -15.99
N LYS A 277 39.25 44.28 -15.87
CA LYS A 277 37.96 44.52 -15.20
C LYS A 277 38.13 44.73 -13.69
N LYS A 278 39.05 43.97 -13.07
CA LYS A 278 39.35 44.09 -11.64
C LYS A 278 40.00 45.43 -11.27
N LYS A 279 40.81 46.01 -12.17
CA LYS A 279 41.39 47.35 -11.99
C LYS A 279 40.37 48.48 -12.09
N GLU A 280 39.36 48.35 -12.96
CA GLU A 280 38.28 49.35 -13.06
C GLU A 280 37.40 49.38 -11.81
N GLU A 281 37.07 48.22 -11.23
CA GLU A 281 36.28 48.16 -9.98
C GLU A 281 37.03 48.82 -8.80
N GLU A 282 38.34 48.63 -8.70
CA GLU A 282 39.15 49.21 -7.62
C GLU A 282 39.26 50.75 -7.72
N GLU A 283 39.28 51.31 -8.94
CA GLU A 283 39.23 52.77 -9.13
C GLU A 283 37.86 53.37 -8.75
N ILE A 284 36.76 52.68 -9.07
CA ILE A 284 35.40 53.14 -8.74
C ILE A 284 35.22 53.24 -7.22
N ASP A 285 35.65 52.22 -6.47
CA ASP A 285 35.57 52.23 -5.00
C ASP A 285 36.41 53.35 -4.37
N LYS A 286 37.57 53.66 -4.97
CA LYS A 286 38.43 54.77 -4.53
C LYS A 286 37.77 56.13 -4.73
N VAL A 287 36.96 56.31 -5.79
CA VAL A 287 36.17 57.53 -6.02
C VAL A 287 35.01 57.63 -5.03
N LEU A 288 34.26 56.54 -4.83
CA LEU A 288 33.11 56.51 -3.92
C LEU A 288 33.48 56.80 -2.47
N SER A 289 34.66 56.35 -2.02
CA SER A 289 35.15 56.66 -0.67
C SER A 289 35.47 58.14 -0.44
N LYS A 290 35.85 58.89 -1.47
CA LYS A 290 36.08 60.35 -1.37
C LYS A 290 34.80 61.16 -1.24
N ILE A 291 33.71 60.72 -1.89
CA ILE A 291 32.41 61.41 -1.87
C ILE A 291 31.78 61.35 -0.48
N LYS A 292 31.98 60.24 0.26
CA LYS A 292 31.41 60.05 1.60
C LYS A 292 31.97 60.99 2.69
N ASN A 293 33.08 61.69 2.43
CA ASN A 293 33.75 62.56 3.40
C ASN A 293 33.48 64.06 3.20
N ILE A 294 32.47 64.43 2.40
CA ILE A 294 32.08 65.84 2.26
C ILE A 294 31.15 66.18 3.44
N PRO A 295 31.58 67.07 4.38
CA PRO A 295 30.73 67.46 5.50
C PRO A 295 29.52 68.24 4.97
N MET A 296 28.31 67.77 5.32
CA MET A 296 27.09 68.55 5.11
C MET A 296 27.11 69.73 6.09
N GLY A 297 27.29 70.94 5.54
CA GLY A 297 27.10 72.19 6.26
C GLY A 297 25.63 72.55 6.38
#